data_AF-A0A7H4M455-F1
#
_entry.id   AF-A0A7H4M455-F1
#
_cell.length_a   1.000
_cell.length_b   1.000
_cell.length_c   1.000
_cell.angle_alpha   90.00
_cell.angle_beta   90.00
_cell.angle_gamma   90.00
#
_symmetry.space_group_name_H-M   'P 1'
#
loop_
_entity.id
_entity.type
_entity.pdbx_description
1 polymer ?
#
loop_
_entity_poly.entity_id
_entity_poly.type
_entity_poly.pdbx_seq_one_letter_code
_entity_poly.pdbx_strand_id
1 'polypeptide(L)'
;MWLEPDEWHGNAQEGQLQVLSAHPAHRLHSQLNHTSLREQYAVAGREPLTLHPRDAQARNIADGDLVRVWNSRGQVLAGAVVTDGIRPGVIACTKEHGPISTLRRGSAKTVR
;
A
#
# COMPACT_ATOMS: atom_id res chain seq x y z
N MET A 1 32.96 -7.22 0.33
CA MET A 1 32.10 -7.88 -0.67
C MET A 1 30.67 -7.45 -0.39
N TRP A 2 29.93 -6.99 -1.40
CA TRP A 2 28.51 -6.68 -1.29
C TRP A 2 27.71 -7.92 -1.70
N LEU A 3 26.68 -8.27 -0.93
CA LEU A 3 25.75 -9.35 -1.25
C LEU A 3 24.41 -8.72 -1.65
N GLU A 4 23.90 -9.10 -2.82
CA GLU A 4 22.65 -8.55 -3.32
C GLU A 4 21.44 -9.10 -2.53
N PRO A 5 20.40 -8.27 -2.28
CA PRO A 5 19.16 -8.76 -1.72
C PRO A 5 18.39 -9.65 -2.71
N ASP A 6 17.64 -10.63 -2.19
CA ASP A 6 16.83 -11.54 -2.99
C ASP A 6 15.77 -10.80 -3.84
N GLU A 7 15.13 -9.76 -3.29
CA GLU A 7 14.11 -8.94 -3.96
C GLU A 7 14.37 -7.46 -3.69
N TRP A 8 14.63 -6.68 -4.75
CA TRP A 8 14.84 -5.23 -4.68
C TRP A 8 14.55 -4.55 -6.02
N HIS A 9 14.63 -3.21 -6.04
CA HIS A 9 14.29 -2.43 -7.24
C HIS A 9 15.06 -2.84 -8.51
N GLY A 10 16.31 -3.30 -8.38
CA GLY A 10 17.16 -3.68 -9.51
C GLY A 10 16.84 -5.03 -10.16
N ASN A 11 16.08 -5.91 -9.48
CA ASN A 11 15.62 -7.20 -10.05
C ASN A 11 14.09 -7.32 -10.12
N ALA A 12 13.38 -6.20 -9.99
CA ALA A 12 11.92 -6.14 -10.10
C ALA A 12 11.47 -6.43 -11.54
N GLN A 13 10.41 -7.24 -11.68
CA GLN A 13 9.74 -7.45 -12.96
C GLN A 13 8.92 -6.22 -13.36
N GLU A 14 8.61 -6.11 -14.66
CA GLU A 14 7.78 -5.01 -15.16
C GLU A 14 6.43 -4.94 -14.42
N GLY A 15 6.09 -3.72 -14.00
CA GLY A 15 4.87 -3.44 -13.25
C GLY A 15 4.93 -3.73 -11.75
N GLN A 16 6.01 -4.31 -11.22
CA GLN A 16 6.21 -4.48 -9.77
C GLN A 16 6.67 -3.17 -9.11
N LEU A 17 6.11 -2.88 -7.93
CA LEU A 17 6.50 -1.72 -7.13
C LEU A 17 7.21 -2.15 -5.85
N GLN A 18 8.17 -1.35 -5.40
CA GLN A 18 8.81 -1.56 -4.11
C GLN A 18 7.88 -1.11 -2.97
N VAL A 19 7.69 -1.98 -1.98
CA VAL A 19 6.88 -1.66 -0.80
C VAL A 19 7.77 -1.11 0.31
N LEU A 20 7.50 0.12 0.74
CA LEU A 20 8.01 0.69 1.97
C LEU A 20 7.00 0.45 3.10
N SER A 21 7.41 -0.40 4.03
CA SER A 21 6.64 -0.70 5.24
C SER A 21 6.95 0.35 6.31
N ALA A 22 6.48 1.58 6.14
CA ALA A 22 6.75 2.68 7.06
C ALA A 22 6.05 2.50 8.42
N HIS A 23 6.58 3.12 9.46
CA HIS A 23 5.91 3.19 10.76
C HIS A 23 4.71 4.15 10.68
N PRO A 24 3.58 3.83 11.35
CA PRO A 24 2.40 4.69 11.37
C PRO A 24 2.71 6.06 12.00
N ALA A 25 2.23 7.14 11.39
CA ALA A 25 2.30 8.48 11.97
C ALA A 25 1.33 8.66 13.14
N HIS A 26 0.15 8.03 13.07
CA HIS A 26 -0.95 8.24 14.02
C HIS A 26 -1.04 7.16 15.11
N ARG A 27 -0.18 6.14 15.09
CA ARG A 27 -0.27 5.00 16.00
C ARG A 27 1.11 4.60 16.49
N LEU A 28 1.12 3.90 17.63
CA LEU A 28 2.28 3.10 18.01
C LEU A 28 2.00 1.68 17.54
N HIS A 29 2.64 1.25 16.45
CA HIS A 29 2.43 -0.10 15.93
C HIS A 29 0.93 -0.34 15.62
N SER A 30 0.39 -1.49 16.02
CA SER A 30 -1.04 -1.84 15.97
C SER A 30 -1.88 -1.16 17.07
N GLN A 31 -1.26 -0.56 18.09
CA GLN A 31 -1.99 0.09 19.18
C GLN A 31 -2.80 1.27 18.63
N LEU A 32 -4.00 1.46 19.18
CA LEU A 32 -4.97 2.49 18.73
C LEU A 32 -5.59 2.26 17.34
N ASN A 33 -5.35 1.12 16.67
CA ASN A 33 -6.00 0.83 15.38
C ASN A 33 -7.51 0.51 15.51
N HIS A 34 -7.97 0.18 16.71
CA HIS A 34 -9.38 -0.11 17.02
C HIS A 34 -10.04 0.98 17.86
N THR A 35 -9.57 2.23 17.72
CA THR A 35 -10.19 3.40 18.35
C THR A 35 -10.69 4.35 17.27
N SER A 36 -11.46 5.37 17.68
CA SER A 36 -11.92 6.44 16.79
C SER A 36 -10.79 7.21 16.10
N LEU A 37 -9.54 7.09 16.58
CA LEU A 37 -8.36 7.64 15.92
C LEU A 37 -8.21 7.13 14.48
N ARG A 38 -8.69 5.92 14.20
CA ARG A 38 -8.67 5.34 12.84
C ARG A 38 -9.46 6.16 11.82
N GLU A 39 -10.52 6.82 12.25
CA GLU A 39 -11.39 7.62 11.38
C GLU A 39 -10.64 8.82 10.78
N GLN A 40 -9.52 9.24 11.38
CA GLN A 40 -8.74 10.40 10.92
C GLN A 40 -7.85 10.12 9.70
N TYR A 41 -7.45 8.86 9.47
CA TYR A 41 -6.48 8.52 8.43
C TYR A 41 -6.94 7.36 7.52
N ALA A 42 -7.99 6.64 7.88
CA ALA A 42 -8.46 5.53 7.06
C ALA A 42 -9.04 6.03 5.74
N VAL A 43 -8.67 5.39 4.64
CA VAL A 43 -9.16 5.69 3.30
C VAL A 43 -10.00 4.51 2.84
N ALA A 44 -11.25 4.76 2.42
CA ALA A 44 -12.23 3.72 2.12
C ALA A 44 -12.38 2.65 3.24
N GLY A 45 -12.23 3.06 4.50
CA GLY A 45 -12.26 2.16 5.67
C GLY A 45 -11.02 1.27 5.83
N ARG A 46 -9.97 1.50 5.05
CA ARG A 46 -8.70 0.73 5.05
C ARG A 46 -7.51 1.60 5.44
N GLU A 47 -6.38 0.94 5.69
CA GLU A 47 -5.13 1.69 5.86
C GLU A 47 -4.77 2.40 4.55
N PRO A 48 -4.21 3.61 4.64
CA PRO A 48 -3.75 4.34 3.47
C PRO A 48 -2.54 3.64 2.84
N LEU A 49 -2.55 3.56 1.51
CA LEU A 49 -1.44 3.19 0.66
C LEU A 49 -1.04 4.41 -0.16
N THR A 50 0.14 4.94 0.12
CA THR A 50 0.66 6.10 -0.60
C THR A 50 1.34 5.66 -1.89
N LEU A 51 1.03 6.30 -3.01
CA LEU A 51 1.67 6.04 -4.31
C LEU A 51 1.81 7.31 -5.15
N HIS A 52 2.78 7.29 -6.07
CA HIS A 52 3.07 8.43 -6.95
C HIS A 52 1.99 8.59 -8.05
N PRO A 53 1.64 9.82 -8.48
CA PRO A 53 0.66 10.06 -9.54
C PRO A 53 0.89 9.28 -10.84
N ARG A 54 2.16 9.11 -11.25
CA ARG A 54 2.52 8.30 -12.43
C ARG A 54 2.13 6.83 -12.29
N ASP A 55 2.39 6.24 -11.12
CA ASP A 55 2.05 4.85 -10.84
C ASP A 55 0.55 4.64 -10.70
N ALA A 56 -0.13 5.64 -10.13
CA ALA A 56 -1.57 5.69 -10.02
C ALA A 56 -2.21 5.76 -11.43
N GLN A 57 -1.76 6.68 -12.27
CA GLN A 57 -2.25 6.85 -13.63
C GLN A 57 -2.03 5.59 -14.49
N ALA A 58 -0.84 4.97 -14.41
CA ALA A 58 -0.53 3.73 -15.12
C ALA A 58 -1.46 2.57 -14.74
N ARG A 59 -2.08 2.63 -13.55
CA ARG A 59 -2.97 1.59 -13.00
C ARG A 59 -4.43 2.05 -12.92
N ASN A 60 -4.75 3.21 -13.50
CA ASN A 60 -6.07 3.87 -13.42
C ASN A 60 -6.56 4.06 -11.98
N ILE A 61 -5.67 4.27 -11.01
CA ILE A 61 -5.99 4.52 -9.60
C ILE A 61 -6.16 6.02 -9.38
N ALA A 62 -7.27 6.41 -8.75
CA ALA A 62 -7.53 7.75 -8.26
C ALA A 62 -7.32 7.80 -6.74
N ASP A 63 -7.16 9.02 -6.22
CA ASP A 63 -7.12 9.24 -4.77
C ASP A 63 -8.43 8.77 -4.12
N GLY A 64 -8.33 8.12 -2.96
CA GLY A 64 -9.48 7.56 -2.25
C GLY A 64 -9.92 6.16 -2.68
N ASP A 65 -9.37 5.62 -3.78
CA ASP A 65 -9.79 4.32 -4.31
C ASP A 65 -9.41 3.16 -3.38
N LEU A 66 -10.28 2.14 -3.34
CA LEU A 66 -9.93 0.86 -2.76
C LEU A 66 -8.98 0.09 -3.69
N VAL A 67 -7.78 -0.21 -3.21
CA VAL A 67 -6.73 -0.91 -3.94
C VAL A 67 -6.38 -2.23 -3.28
N ARG A 68 -6.02 -3.21 -4.11
CA ARG A 68 -5.48 -4.51 -3.72
C ARG A 68 -3.99 -4.55 -4.03
N VAL A 69 -3.17 -4.67 -2.99
CA VAL A 69 -1.73 -4.91 -3.10
C VAL A 69 -1.48 -6.40 -2.96
N TRP A 70 -0.72 -7.02 -3.87
CA TRP A 70 -0.54 -8.47 -3.86
C TRP A 70 0.79 -8.92 -4.46
N ASN A 71 1.26 -10.08 -4.02
CA ASN A 71 2.37 -10.83 -4.63
C ASN A 71 2.08 -12.35 -4.53
N SER A 72 3.08 -13.19 -4.82
CA SER A 72 2.95 -14.65 -4.71
C SER A 72 2.77 -15.16 -3.28
N ARG A 73 3.11 -14.35 -2.26
CA ARG A 73 3.02 -14.71 -0.84
C ARG A 73 1.70 -14.31 -0.20
N GLY A 74 1.00 -13.32 -0.74
CA GLY A 74 -0.28 -12.87 -0.19
C GLY A 74 -0.83 -11.60 -0.82
N GLN A 75 -1.92 -11.10 -0.24
CA GLN A 75 -2.58 -9.87 -0.68
C GLN A 75 -3.23 -9.13 0.48
N VAL A 76 -3.34 -7.80 0.35
CA VAL A 76 -4.00 -6.91 1.31
C VAL A 76 -4.82 -5.85 0.57
N LEU A 77 -5.84 -5.32 1.24
CA LEU A 77 -6.64 -4.19 0.74
C LEU A 77 -6.24 -2.92 1.48
N ALA A 78 -6.07 -1.84 0.74
CA ALA A 78 -5.71 -0.52 1.24
C ALA A 78 -6.51 0.56 0.50
N GLY A 79 -6.54 1.79 1.03
CA GLY A 79 -7.11 2.94 0.33
C GLY A 79 -6.00 3.79 -0.27
N ALA A 80 -6.12 4.19 -1.53
CA ALA A 80 -5.08 4.93 -2.24
C ALA A 80 -4.97 6.37 -1.75
N VAL A 81 -3.73 6.81 -1.49
CA VAL A 81 -3.36 8.20 -1.24
C VAL A 81 -2.36 8.62 -2.33
N VAL A 82 -2.81 9.43 -3.28
CA VAL A 82 -1.99 9.82 -4.44
C VAL A 82 -1.23 11.10 -4.13
N THR A 83 0.10 11.05 -4.15
CA THR A 83 0.96 12.21 -3.83
C THR A 83 2.31 12.10 -4.53
N ASP A 84 2.86 13.24 -4.93
CA ASP A 84 4.21 13.37 -5.48
C ASP A 84 5.32 13.30 -4.41
N GLY A 85 4.96 13.20 -3.12
CA GLY A 85 5.90 13.04 -2.00
C GLY A 85 6.57 11.66 -1.89
N ILE A 86 6.23 10.70 -2.76
CA ILE A 86 6.86 9.38 -2.84
C ILE A 86 7.49 9.15 -4.21
N ARG A 87 8.66 8.50 -4.25
CA ARG A 87 9.36 8.22 -5.52
C ARG A 87 8.51 7.32 -6.44
N PRO A 88 8.45 7.58 -7.77
CA PRO A 88 7.86 6.63 -8.73
C PRO A 88 8.50 5.24 -8.61
N GLY A 89 7.70 4.18 -8.74
CA GLY A 89 8.16 2.80 -8.55
C GLY A 89 8.09 2.32 -7.09
N VAL A 90 7.65 3.17 -6.17
CA VAL A 90 7.61 2.90 -4.73
C VAL A 90 6.21 3.19 -4.19
N ILE A 91 5.70 2.28 -3.34
CA ILE A 91 4.49 2.49 -2.56
C ILE A 91 4.81 2.43 -1.08
N ALA A 92 4.14 3.24 -0.27
CA ALA A 92 4.25 3.15 1.18
C ALA A 92 2.95 2.58 1.76
N CYS A 93 3.07 1.46 2.46
CA CYS A 93 1.98 0.86 3.21
C CYS A 93 2.39 0.81 4.67
N THR A 94 1.56 1.36 5.55
CA THR A 94 1.83 1.34 6.98
C THR A 94 1.84 -0.09 7.50
N LYS A 95 2.83 -0.43 8.36
CA LYS A 95 2.88 -1.75 9.02
C LYS A 95 1.64 -1.97 9.90
N GLU A 96 1.35 -3.26 10.15
CA GLU A 96 0.41 -3.72 11.19
C GLU A 96 -1.06 -3.33 10.95
N HIS A 97 -1.54 -3.63 9.75
CA HIS A 97 -2.97 -3.59 9.42
C HIS A 97 -3.75 -4.70 10.15
N GLY A 98 -4.96 -4.37 10.61
CA GLY A 98 -5.92 -5.35 11.14
C GLY A 98 -6.38 -6.37 10.08
N PRO A 99 -7.19 -7.37 10.47
CA PRO A 99 -7.47 -8.54 9.63
C PRO A 99 -8.12 -8.20 8.28
N ILE A 100 -7.71 -8.97 7.28
CA ILE A 100 -8.16 -8.94 5.88
C ILE A 100 -9.65 -9.26 5.84
N SER A 101 -10.51 -8.28 5.51
CA SER A 101 -11.87 -8.64 5.08
C SER A 101 -11.81 -9.12 3.63
N THR A 102 -12.34 -10.31 3.38
CA THR A 102 -12.49 -10.91 2.05
C THR A 102 -13.45 -10.10 1.19
N LEU A 103 -12.93 -9.21 0.34
CA LEU A 103 -13.72 -8.64 -0.76
C LEU A 103 -13.68 -9.59 -1.97
N ARG A 104 -14.82 -9.75 -2.65
CA ARG A 104 -14.93 -10.47 -3.93
C ARG A 104 -13.93 -9.86 -4.95
N ARG A 105 -13.31 -10.72 -5.77
CA ARG A 105 -12.22 -10.43 -6.74
C ARG A 105 -12.50 -9.34 -7.81
N GLY A 106 -13.56 -8.53 -7.72
CA GLY A 106 -14.00 -7.65 -8.81
C GLY A 106 -13.98 -6.14 -8.56
N SER A 107 -13.83 -5.68 -7.31
CA SER A 107 -14.15 -4.27 -6.97
C SER A 107 -12.94 -3.38 -6.64
N ALA A 108 -11.74 -3.95 -6.46
CA ALA A 108 -10.54 -3.19 -6.06
C ALA A 108 -9.53 -3.12 -7.22
N LYS A 109 -8.99 -1.92 -7.47
CA LYS A 109 -7.89 -1.70 -8.43
C LYS A 109 -6.62 -2.36 -7.93
N THR A 110 -5.70 -2.78 -8.80
CA THR A 110 -4.59 -3.66 -8.39
C THR A 110 -3.22 -3.00 -8.45
N VAL A 111 -2.42 -3.27 -7.43
CA VAL A 111 -0.99 -2.96 -7.35
C VAL A 111 -0.23 -4.27 -7.09
N ARG A 112 0.83 -4.52 -7.87
CA ARG A 112 1.67 -5.71 -7.77
C ARG A 112 3.05 -5.34 -7.22
#